data_AF-A0A1Z9QRI7-F1
#
_entry.id   AF-A0A1Z9QRI7-F1
#
_cell.length_a   1.000
_cell.length_b   1.000
_cell.length_c   1.000
_cell.angle_alpha   90.00
_cell.angle_beta   90.00
_cell.angle_gamma   90.00
#
_symmetry.space_group_name_H-M   'P 1'
#
loop_
_entity.id
_entity.type
_entity.pdbx_description
1 polymer ?
#
loop_
_entity_poly.entity_id
_entity_poly.type
_entity_poly.pdbx_seq_one_letter_code
_entity_poly.pdbx_strand_id
1 'polypeptide(L)'
;MFVSVWCLIVPITALADDHNGEGELPIPAIVIEEEVEESEDPAWTYKFLIPTSVAIATLVILGNVVQYFRQVTRKRYKVKE
;
A
#
# COMPACT_ATOMS: atom_id res chain seq x y z
N MET A 1 30.86 -13.72 -40.32
CA MET A 1 32.23 -13.18 -40.21
C MET A 1 32.30 -12.05 -41.24
N PHE A 2 32.37 -10.75 -40.94
CA PHE A 2 32.83 -9.98 -39.80
C PHE A 2 31.88 -8.80 -39.58
N VAL A 3 31.46 -8.56 -38.33
CA VAL A 3 30.77 -7.34 -37.91
C VAL A 3 31.84 -6.28 -37.69
N SER A 4 31.83 -5.21 -38.49
CA SER A 4 32.75 -4.08 -38.33
C SER A 4 32.22 -3.14 -37.24
N VAL A 5 32.71 -3.39 -36.02
CA VAL A 5 32.47 -2.65 -34.77
C VAL A 5 33.17 -1.27 -34.82
N TRP A 6 32.80 -0.40 -35.76
CA TRP A 6 33.43 0.92 -35.88
C TRP A 6 32.52 1.97 -36.54
N CYS A 7 31.36 2.23 -35.95
CA CYS A 7 30.59 3.46 -36.23
C CYS A 7 29.80 3.97 -35.01
N LEU A 8 30.19 3.55 -33.79
CA LEU A 8 29.59 3.99 -32.52
C LEU A 8 30.31 5.22 -31.92
N ILE A 9 30.97 6.04 -32.74
CA ILE A 9 31.64 7.27 -32.26
C ILE A 9 31.46 8.38 -33.30
N VAL A 10 30.23 8.87 -33.45
CA VAL A 10 30.01 10.25 -33.90
C VAL A 10 28.93 10.84 -32.99
N PRO A 11 29.24 11.92 -32.24
CA PRO A 11 28.26 12.56 -31.37
C PRO A 11 27.26 13.28 -32.28
N ILE A 12 25.97 12.94 -32.17
CA ILE A 12 24.90 13.76 -32.75
C ILE A 12 24.70 14.95 -31.81
N THR A 13 25.64 15.89 -31.86
CA THR A 13 25.46 17.27 -31.41
C THR A 13 24.85 18.03 -32.59
N ALA A 14 23.52 17.98 -32.73
CA ALA A 14 22.78 18.89 -33.61
C ALA A 14 21.27 18.83 -33.33
N LEU A 15 20.84 19.48 -32.25
CA LEU A 15 19.56 20.19 -32.26
C LEU A 15 19.79 21.48 -31.46
N ALA A 16 20.53 22.38 -32.10
CA ALA A 16 20.71 23.74 -31.62
C ALA A 16 19.37 24.46 -31.81
N ASP A 17 18.68 24.69 -30.70
CA ASP A 17 17.60 25.68 -30.60
C ASP A 17 18.26 27.05 -30.52
N ASP A 18 17.97 27.90 -31.51
CA ASP A 18 18.50 29.25 -31.65
C ASP A 18 17.73 30.19 -30.71
N HIS A 19 18.14 30.24 -29.44
CA HIS A 19 17.71 31.29 -28.52
C HIS A 19 18.91 32.13 -28.08
N ASN A 20 19.09 33.22 -28.80
CA ASN A 20 20.00 34.32 -28.51
C ASN A 20 19.61 34.98 -27.18
N GLY A 21 20.24 34.56 -26.08
CA GLY A 21 20.03 35.09 -24.74
C GLY A 21 21.03 34.50 -23.76
N GLU A 22 21.97 35.31 -23.32
CA GLU A 22 23.18 34.88 -22.62
C GLU A 22 22.84 34.49 -21.18
N GLY A 23 22.90 33.20 -20.86
CA GLY A 23 22.99 32.69 -19.48
C GLY A 23 21.71 32.64 -18.64
N GLU A 24 20.53 32.96 -19.20
CA GLU A 24 19.27 32.77 -18.48
C GLU A 24 18.72 31.36 -18.73
N LEU A 25 18.75 30.54 -17.67
CA LEU A 25 18.08 29.24 -17.67
C LEU A 25 16.59 29.44 -17.96
N PRO A 26 15.97 28.65 -18.86
CA PRO A 26 14.56 28.81 -19.19
C PRO A 26 13.70 28.62 -17.94
N ILE A 27 12.79 29.57 -17.70
CA ILE A 27 11.86 29.51 -16.57
C ILE A 27 10.83 28.42 -16.90
N PRO A 28 10.62 27.42 -16.02
CA PRO A 28 9.67 26.33 -16.28
C PRO A 28 8.25 26.88 -16.42
N ALA A 29 7.55 26.48 -17.49
CA ALA A 29 6.19 26.94 -17.81
C ALA A 29 5.13 26.49 -16.80
N ILE A 30 5.42 25.47 -16.00
CA ILE A 30 4.57 25.03 -14.90
C ILE A 30 5.47 24.68 -13.72
N VAL A 31 5.24 25.37 -12.60
CA VAL A 31 5.84 25.01 -11.31
C VAL A 31 5.00 23.86 -10.79
N ILE A 32 5.59 22.67 -10.71
CA ILE A 32 4.96 21.52 -10.06
C ILE A 32 5.05 21.82 -8.56
N GLU A 33 3.94 22.30 -7.99
CA GLU A 33 3.80 22.34 -6.54
C GLU A 33 3.89 20.89 -6.07
N GLU A 34 4.88 20.60 -5.23
CA GLU A 34 5.00 19.30 -4.58
C GLU A 34 3.71 19.14 -3.77
N GLU A 35 2.79 18.31 -4.28
CA GLU A 35 1.57 17.96 -3.56
C GLU A 35 2.04 17.41 -2.22
N VAL A 36 1.79 18.16 -1.16
CA VAL A 36 2.19 17.79 0.20
C VAL A 36 1.70 16.37 0.40
N GLU A 37 2.62 15.40 0.48
CA GLU A 37 2.31 14.01 0.77
C GLU A 37 1.40 14.03 2.00
N GLU A 38 0.11 13.81 1.78
CA GLU A 38 -0.87 13.79 2.86
C GLU A 38 -0.37 12.71 3.82
N SER A 39 -0.04 13.10 5.05
CA SER A 39 0.62 12.20 5.98
C SER A 39 -0.22 10.94 6.10
N GLU A 40 0.29 9.79 5.64
CA GLU A 40 -0.42 8.52 5.76
C GLU A 40 -0.86 8.37 7.22
N ASP A 41 -2.18 8.34 7.46
CA ASP A 41 -2.74 8.14 8.79
C ASP A 41 -2.01 6.95 9.43
N PRO A 42 -1.53 7.08 10.66
CA PRO A 42 -0.51 6.18 11.16
C PRO A 42 -1.07 4.76 11.15
N ALA A 43 -0.39 3.85 10.42
CA ALA A 43 -0.84 2.49 10.10
C ALA A 43 -1.08 1.56 11.31
N TRP A 44 -1.00 2.07 12.54
CA TRP A 44 -1.26 1.35 13.78
C TRP A 44 -2.69 0.85 13.86
N THR A 45 -3.67 1.62 13.37
CA THR A 45 -5.09 1.23 13.49
C THR A 45 -5.31 -0.08 12.76
N TYR A 46 -5.00 -0.19 11.47
CA TYR A 46 -5.20 -1.47 10.75
C TYR A 46 -4.32 -2.60 11.28
N LYS A 47 -3.07 -2.29 11.63
CA LYS A 47 -2.09 -3.27 12.11
C LYS A 47 -2.48 -3.92 13.45
N PHE A 48 -3.21 -3.21 14.32
CA PHE A 48 -3.66 -3.74 15.61
C PHE A 48 -5.16 -4.02 15.67
N LEU A 49 -6.00 -3.22 15.00
CA LEU A 49 -7.46 -3.37 15.00
C LEU A 49 -7.90 -4.66 14.29
N ILE A 50 -7.26 -5.05 13.18
CA ILE A 50 -7.65 -6.27 12.47
C ILE A 50 -7.34 -7.52 13.32
N PRO A 51 -6.11 -7.73 13.84
CA PRO A 51 -5.83 -8.92 14.63
C PRO A 51 -6.64 -8.96 15.94
N THR A 52 -6.85 -7.82 16.60
CA THR A 52 -7.60 -7.77 17.86
C THR A 52 -9.08 -8.03 17.67
N SER A 53 -9.71 -7.42 16.65
CA SER A 53 -11.13 -7.66 16.35
C SER A 53 -11.40 -9.11 15.96
N VAL A 54 -10.52 -9.71 15.14
CA VAL A 54 -10.60 -11.13 14.76
C VAL A 54 -10.43 -12.03 15.98
N ALA A 55 -9.49 -11.74 16.87
CA ALA A 55 -9.31 -12.48 18.12
C ALA A 55 -10.57 -12.42 19.01
N ILE A 56 -11.18 -11.24 19.17
CA ILE A 56 -12.40 -11.09 19.97
C ILE A 56 -13.57 -11.84 19.32
N ALA A 57 -13.76 -11.71 18.00
CA ALA A 57 -14.83 -12.38 17.28
C ALA A 57 -14.75 -13.90 17.43
N THR A 58 -13.55 -14.48 17.28
CA THR A 58 -13.34 -15.92 17.45
C THR A 58 -13.62 -16.39 18.86
N LEU A 59 -13.19 -15.65 19.90
CA LEU A 59 -13.51 -15.97 21.29
C LEU A 59 -15.02 -15.93 21.57
N VAL A 60 -15.74 -14.96 21.02
CA VAL A 60 -17.20 -14.86 21.16
C VAL A 60 -17.92 -16.05 20.53
N ILE A 61 -17.51 -16.46 19.33
CA ILE A 61 -18.07 -17.63 18.66
C ILE A 61 -17.79 -18.89 19.47
N LEU A 62 -16.54 -19.10 19.88
CA LEU A 62 -16.15 -20.27 20.67
C LEU A 62 -16.91 -20.34 22.00
N GLY A 63 -17.04 -19.21 22.70
CA GLY A 63 -17.81 -19.10 23.93
C GLY A 63 -19.29 -19.47 23.73
N ASN A 64 -19.90 -18.98 22.65
CA ASN A 64 -21.28 -19.34 22.30
C ASN A 64 -21.43 -20.84 21.99
N VAL A 65 -20.50 -21.42 21.23
CA VAL A 65 -20.50 -22.86 20.94
C VAL A 65 -20.42 -23.67 22.24
N VAL A 66 -19.47 -23.37 23.12
CA VAL A 66 -19.32 -24.06 24.41
C VAL A 66 -20.57 -23.89 25.28
N GLN A 67 -21.12 -22.68 25.36
CA GLN A 67 -22.34 -22.40 26.11
C GLN A 67 -23.52 -23.21 25.56
N TYR A 68 -23.70 -23.24 24.24
CA TYR A 68 -24.71 -24.06 23.59
C TYR A 68 -24.55 -25.54 23.92
N PHE A 69 -23.34 -26.09 23.80
CA PHE A 69 -23.05 -27.48 24.17
C PHE A 69 -23.38 -27.78 25.64
N ARG A 70 -22.96 -26.92 26.57
CA ARG A 70 -23.29 -27.07 28.01
C ARG A 70 -24.79 -26.99 28.26
N GLN A 71 -25.50 -26.15 27.52
CA GLN A 71 -26.95 -26.04 27.62
C GLN A 71 -27.64 -27.32 27.10
N VAL A 72 -27.21 -27.85 25.95
CA VAL A 72 -27.77 -29.07 25.37
C VAL A 72 -27.55 -30.27 26.29
N THR A 73 -26.35 -30.45 26.84
CA THR A 73 -26.05 -31.57 27.74
C THR A 73 -26.80 -31.45 29.07
N ARG A 74 -26.87 -30.25 29.67
CA ARG A 74 -27.64 -30.02 30.91
C ARG A 74 -29.14 -30.22 30.73
N LYS A 75 -29.71 -29.85 29.58
CA LYS A 75 -31.17 -29.97 29.33
C LYS A 75 -31.63 -31.42 29.15
N ARG A 76 -30.73 -32.36 28.82
CA ARG A 76 -31.07 -33.79 28.64
C ARG A 76 -31.23 -34.58 29.95
N TYR A 77 -30.68 -34.10 31.06
CA TYR A 77 -30.68 -34.83 32.35
C TYR A 77 -31.44 -34.12 33.47
N LYS A 78 -32.18 -33.05 33.17
CA LYS A 78 -33.10 -32.49 34.16
C LYS A 78 -34.30 -33.42 34.27
N VAL A 79 -34.28 -34.29 35.27
CA VAL A 79 -35.49 -34.90 35.84
C VAL A 79 -36.41 -33.74 36.20
N LYS A 80 -37.57 -33.68 35.56
CA LYS A 80 -38.62 -32.73 35.94
C LYS A 80 -39.24 -33.30 37.22
N GLU A 81 -39.01 -32.64 38.35
CA GLU A 81 -39.90 -32.72 39.52
C GLU A 81 -41.19 -31.95 39.26
#